data_AF-A0AAD9QHU7-F1
#
_entry.id   AF-A0AAD9QHU7-F1
#
_cell.length_a   1.000
_cell.length_b   1.000
_cell.length_c   1.000
_cell.angle_alpha   90.00
_cell.angle_beta   90.00
_cell.angle_gamma   90.00
#
_symmetry.space_group_name_H-M   'P 1'
#
loop_
_entity.id
_entity.type
_entity.pdbx_description
1 polymer ?
#
loop_
_entity_poly.entity_id
_entity_poly.type
_entity_poly.pdbx_seq_one_letter_code
_entity_poly.pdbx_strand_id
1 'polypeptide(L)'
;MGRVSSLTKRIRENLDLPEDVYNFDVCHLESSMSFLVKRFMSVDVTQRELHEISAEISRIKVQFELCLLSRDIRSLETELGEPSLRTMTEVREKMSSGKRIKEEILNEMLRSLANIRKTSPELNPLTLEEKQEIVSAIGLSKGHWFKCPQGHIYCIGECGGAMERSKYPECEAVIGGERHMLVEGNTLAFEMDGAHYPAWSEQANMRNYGFQ
;
A
#
# COMPACT_ATOMS: atom_id res chain seq x y z
N MET A 1 5.39 4.26 21.16
CA MET A 1 6.27 3.26 20.49
C MET A 1 5.47 2.12 19.87
N GLY A 2 4.59 1.41 20.59
CA GLY A 2 3.85 0.24 20.04
C GLY A 2 2.99 0.46 18.78
N ARG A 3 2.40 1.65 18.58
CA ARG A 3 1.64 1.99 17.36
C ARG A 3 2.54 2.25 16.15
N VAL A 4 3.71 2.85 16.36
CA VAL A 4 4.69 3.11 15.29
C VAL A 4 5.28 1.79 14.82
N SER A 5 5.69 0.93 15.76
CA SER A 5 6.22 -0.42 15.46
C SER A 5 5.18 -1.31 14.78
N SER A 6 3.89 -1.16 15.12
CA SER A 6 2.79 -1.85 14.43
C SER A 6 2.60 -1.33 13.00
N LEU A 7 2.69 -0.02 12.77
CA LEU A 7 2.60 0.57 11.44
C LEU A 7 3.81 0.18 10.56
N THR A 8 5.02 0.21 11.12
CA THR A 8 6.24 -0.23 10.41
C THR A 8 6.25 -1.71 10.15
N LYS A 9 5.77 -2.54 11.09
CA LYS A 9 5.55 -3.96 10.86
C LYS A 9 4.54 -4.20 9.73
N ARG A 10 3.44 -3.45 9.67
CA ARG A 10 2.47 -3.54 8.57
C ARG A 10 3.05 -3.04 7.25
N ILE A 11 3.82 -1.95 7.25
CA ILE A 11 4.55 -1.46 6.08
C ILE A 11 5.50 -2.55 5.56
N ARG A 12 6.29 -3.15 6.47
CA ARG A 12 7.16 -4.29 6.19
C ARG A 12 6.34 -5.44 5.56
N GLU A 13 5.32 -5.93 6.23
CA GLU A 13 4.50 -7.05 5.77
C GLU A 13 3.73 -6.82 4.46
N ASN A 14 3.54 -5.57 3.99
CA ASN A 14 2.73 -5.25 2.80
C ASN A 14 3.54 -4.66 1.62
N LEU A 15 4.82 -4.36 1.79
CA LEU A 15 5.71 -3.88 0.73
C LEU A 15 6.67 -5.02 0.41
N ASP A 16 6.37 -5.86 -0.58
CA ASP A 16 7.19 -7.04 -0.89
C ASP A 16 8.55 -6.66 -1.54
N LEU A 17 9.24 -5.57 -1.15
CA LEU A 17 10.42 -4.98 -1.83
C LEU A 17 11.67 -5.89 -1.70
N PRO A 18 12.62 -5.86 -2.67
CA PRO A 18 13.85 -6.65 -2.56
C PRO A 18 14.68 -6.17 -1.34
N GLU A 19 15.39 -7.07 -0.66
CA GLU A 19 16.05 -6.82 0.66
C GLU A 19 16.98 -5.60 0.70
N ASP A 20 17.55 -5.19 -0.43
CA ASP A 20 18.44 -4.04 -0.58
C ASP A 20 17.68 -2.69 -0.67
N VAL A 21 16.56 -2.62 -1.39
CA VAL A 21 15.67 -1.45 -1.46
C VAL A 21 14.77 -1.37 -0.22
N TYR A 22 14.32 -2.52 0.26
CA TYR A 22 13.45 -2.70 1.42
C TYR A 22 14.12 -2.26 2.72
N ASN A 23 15.40 -2.62 2.93
CA ASN A 23 16.13 -2.16 4.11
C ASN A 23 16.40 -0.67 4.06
N PHE A 24 16.56 -0.09 2.87
CA PHE A 24 16.95 1.32 2.77
C PHE A 24 15.77 2.27 3.01
N ASP A 25 14.71 2.17 2.21
CA ASP A 25 13.62 3.15 2.25
C ASP A 25 12.74 2.99 3.51
N VAL A 26 12.55 1.75 3.99
CA VAL A 26 11.75 1.48 5.20
C VAL A 26 12.50 1.89 6.48
N CYS A 27 13.80 1.58 6.63
CA CYS A 27 14.56 1.97 7.83
C CYS A 27 14.61 3.49 8.04
N HIS A 28 14.73 4.25 6.94
CA HIS A 28 14.68 5.70 7.00
C HIS A 28 13.29 6.21 7.41
N LEU A 29 12.22 5.58 6.90
CA LEU A 29 10.86 5.89 7.32
C LEU A 29 10.63 5.61 8.81
N GLU A 30 11.14 4.49 9.35
CA GLU A 30 11.00 4.18 10.78
C GLU A 30 11.71 5.23 11.65
N SER A 31 12.91 5.64 11.22
CA SER A 31 13.72 6.64 11.92
C SER A 31 13.02 7.99 11.96
N SER A 32 12.47 8.43 10.82
CA SER A 32 11.70 9.66 10.69
C SER A 32 10.40 9.63 11.52
N MET A 33 9.67 8.51 11.51
CA MET A 33 8.47 8.33 12.34
C MET A 33 8.80 8.34 13.84
N SER A 34 9.90 7.72 14.25
CA SER A 34 10.37 7.70 15.63
C SER A 34 10.72 9.11 16.12
N PHE A 35 11.40 9.90 15.28
CA PHE A 35 11.68 11.31 15.54
C PHE A 35 10.39 12.12 15.75
N LEU A 36 9.40 11.98 14.85
CA LEU A 36 8.12 12.67 14.98
C LEU A 36 7.39 12.30 16.27
N VAL A 37 7.30 11.01 16.61
CA VAL A 37 6.63 10.57 17.84
C VAL A 37 7.34 11.11 19.08
N LYS A 38 8.68 11.12 19.10
CA LYS A 38 9.42 11.72 20.21
C LYS A 38 9.12 13.21 20.35
N ARG A 39 8.93 13.92 19.22
CA ARG A 39 8.69 15.36 19.19
C ARG A 39 7.25 15.77 19.50
N PHE A 40 6.27 15.01 19.03
CA PHE A 40 4.86 15.25 19.35
C PHE A 40 4.53 14.97 20.82
N MET A 41 5.35 14.17 21.50
CA MET A 41 5.16 13.84 22.92
C MET A 41 5.89 14.82 23.87
N SER A 42 6.52 15.89 23.37
CA SER A 42 7.11 16.93 24.24
C SER A 42 6.07 17.96 24.68
N VAL A 43 6.20 18.43 25.93
CA VAL A 43 5.20 19.25 26.65
C VAL A 43 4.99 20.63 26.04
N ASP A 44 6.02 21.23 25.45
CA ASP A 44 5.96 22.52 24.76
C ASP A 44 6.58 22.38 23.36
N VAL A 45 5.92 22.95 22.34
CA VAL A 45 6.43 23.00 20.96
C VAL A 45 6.52 24.46 20.53
N THR A 46 7.74 24.91 20.28
CA THR A 46 8.02 26.27 19.80
C THR A 46 7.74 26.40 18.30
N GLN A 47 7.64 27.65 17.81
CA GLN A 47 7.45 27.93 16.38
C GLN A 47 8.55 27.31 15.50
N ARG A 48 9.81 27.33 15.95
CA ARG A 48 10.92 26.69 15.23
C ARG A 48 10.75 25.17 15.15
N GLU A 49 10.27 24.56 16.22
CA GLU A 49 10.06 23.11 16.30
C GLU A 49 8.87 22.68 15.45
N LEU A 50 7.82 23.50 15.33
CA LEU A 50 6.73 23.28 14.37
C LEU A 50 7.24 23.22 12.93
N HIS A 51 8.15 24.12 12.54
CA HIS A 51 8.76 24.09 11.20
C HIS A 51 9.62 22.82 10.98
N GLU A 52 10.30 22.35 12.02
CA GLU A 52 11.07 21.09 11.96
C GLU A 52 10.15 19.86 11.84
N ILE A 53 9.03 19.85 12.55
CA ILE A 53 8.00 18.81 12.44
C ILE A 53 7.39 18.82 11.02
N SER A 54 7.03 19.99 10.50
CA SER A 54 6.45 20.14 9.16
C SER A 54 7.39 19.60 8.08
N ALA A 55 8.66 20.00 8.13
CA ALA A 55 9.68 19.50 7.21
C ALA A 55 9.85 17.98 7.32
N GLU A 56 9.81 17.41 8.52
CA GLU A 56 9.92 15.96 8.69
C GLU A 56 8.68 15.21 8.20
N ILE A 57 7.48 15.75 8.40
CA ILE A 57 6.25 15.20 7.81
C ILE A 57 6.34 15.19 6.28
N SER A 58 6.82 16.29 5.67
CA SER A 58 7.02 16.36 4.23
C SER A 58 8.10 15.38 3.75
N ARG A 59 9.16 15.15 4.53
CA ARG A 59 10.19 14.14 4.25
C ARG A 59 9.59 12.73 4.23
N ILE A 60 8.76 12.42 5.23
CA ILE A 60 8.04 11.14 5.31
C ILE A 60 7.11 10.95 4.12
N LYS A 61 6.38 11.99 3.69
CA LYS A 61 5.51 11.91 2.50
C LYS A 61 6.30 11.55 1.24
N VAL A 62 7.44 12.18 1.02
CA VAL A 62 8.30 11.89 -0.15
C VAL A 62 8.83 10.45 -0.10
N GLN A 63 9.32 9.99 1.06
CA GLN A 63 9.77 8.61 1.25
C GLN A 63 8.65 7.62 0.97
N PHE A 64 7.46 7.89 1.50
CA PHE A 64 6.32 7.01 1.34
C PHE A 64 5.87 6.92 -0.13
N GLU A 65 5.77 8.05 -0.82
CA GLU A 65 5.44 8.04 -2.26
C GLU A 65 6.50 7.30 -3.08
N LEU A 66 7.79 7.50 -2.79
CA LEU A 66 8.87 6.78 -3.49
C LEU A 66 8.78 5.26 -3.28
N CYS A 67 8.47 4.82 -2.05
CA CYS A 67 8.25 3.41 -1.72
C CYS A 67 7.08 2.82 -2.51
N LEU A 68 5.94 3.51 -2.50
CA LEU A 68 4.73 3.07 -3.19
C LEU A 68 4.97 3.00 -4.69
N LEU A 69 5.57 4.02 -5.29
CA LEU A 69 5.87 4.04 -6.72
C LEU A 69 6.78 2.87 -7.10
N SER A 70 7.86 2.65 -6.35
CA SER A 70 8.81 1.56 -6.58
C SER A 70 8.14 0.19 -6.49
N ARG A 71 7.22 0.01 -5.53
CA ARG A 71 6.42 -1.21 -5.41
C ARG A 71 5.51 -1.39 -6.62
N ASP A 72 4.75 -0.37 -6.98
CA ASP A 72 3.72 -0.43 -8.03
C ASP A 72 4.37 -0.73 -9.39
N ILE A 73 5.47 -0.05 -9.73
CA ILE A 73 6.25 -0.27 -10.97
C ILE A 73 6.66 -1.74 -11.11
N ARG A 74 7.14 -2.33 -10.02
CA ARG A 74 7.58 -3.73 -10.03
C ARG A 74 6.40 -4.70 -10.02
N SER A 75 5.36 -4.41 -9.24
CA SER A 75 4.17 -5.27 -9.14
C SER A 75 3.41 -5.36 -10.46
N LEU A 76 3.47 -4.31 -11.27
CA LEU A 76 2.80 -4.20 -12.57
C LEU A 76 3.77 -4.40 -13.74
N GLU A 77 5.02 -4.79 -13.47
CA GLU A 77 6.08 -4.97 -14.47
C GLU A 77 6.20 -3.79 -15.46
N THR A 78 5.97 -2.57 -14.97
CA THR A 78 5.88 -1.37 -15.80
C THR A 78 7.26 -0.82 -16.14
N GLU A 79 7.55 -0.63 -17.42
CA GLU A 79 8.77 0.05 -17.85
C GLU A 79 8.61 1.57 -17.75
N LEU A 80 9.39 2.20 -16.87
CA LEU A 80 9.44 3.65 -16.80
C LEU A 80 10.34 4.24 -17.88
N GLY A 81 9.90 5.35 -18.48
CA GLY A 81 10.75 6.18 -19.32
C GLY A 81 11.92 6.81 -18.54
N GLU A 82 13.01 7.08 -19.25
CA GLU A 82 14.25 7.71 -18.74
C GLU A 82 14.03 8.91 -17.80
N PRO A 83 13.15 9.90 -18.12
CA PRO A 83 12.92 11.05 -17.24
C PRO A 83 12.35 10.68 -15.87
N SER A 84 11.45 9.69 -15.83
CA SER A 84 10.82 9.21 -14.59
C SER A 84 11.83 8.43 -13.74
N LEU A 85 12.63 7.58 -14.38
CA LEU A 85 13.69 6.81 -13.71
C LEU A 85 14.75 7.72 -13.08
N ARG A 86 15.18 8.75 -13.82
CA ARG A 86 16.11 9.77 -13.31
C ARG A 86 15.54 10.50 -12.10
N THR A 87 14.29 10.94 -12.20
CA THR A 87 13.59 11.64 -11.10
C THR A 87 13.57 10.77 -9.84
N MET A 88 13.22 9.49 -9.95
CA MET A 88 13.21 8.57 -8.81
C MET A 88 14.60 8.39 -8.21
N THR A 89 15.63 8.25 -9.04
CA THR A 89 17.03 8.08 -8.61
C THR A 89 17.53 9.30 -7.84
N GLU A 90 17.33 10.50 -8.39
CA GLU A 90 17.73 11.76 -7.75
C GLU A 90 17.00 11.95 -6.41
N VAL A 91 15.71 11.64 -6.37
CA VAL A 91 14.92 11.70 -5.14
C VAL A 91 15.48 10.72 -4.11
N ARG A 92 15.72 9.47 -4.51
CA ARG A 92 16.28 8.44 -3.63
C ARG A 92 17.59 8.90 -3.01
N GLU A 93 18.57 9.29 -3.82
CA GLU A 93 19.88 9.78 -3.35
C GLU A 93 19.75 10.95 -2.38
N LYS A 94 18.85 11.90 -2.66
CA LYS A 94 18.62 13.04 -1.78
C LYS A 94 18.10 12.60 -0.42
N MET A 95 17.14 11.68 -0.40
CA MET A 95 16.58 11.13 0.84
C MET A 95 17.63 10.36 1.63
N SER A 96 18.55 9.67 0.94
CA SER A 96 19.69 8.93 1.50
C SER A 96 20.78 9.80 2.09
N SER A 97 20.93 11.04 1.63
CA SER A 97 22.08 11.88 1.96
C SER A 97 22.24 12.25 3.45
N GLY A 98 21.23 11.97 4.29
CA GLY A 98 21.19 12.34 5.71
C GLY A 98 21.15 13.86 5.98
N LYS A 99 21.17 14.69 4.92
CA LYS A 99 21.17 16.14 5.03
C LYS A 99 19.77 16.66 5.37
N ARG A 100 19.74 17.78 6.10
CA ARG A 100 18.51 18.56 6.30
C ARG A 100 18.06 19.13 4.96
N ILE A 101 16.81 18.85 4.59
CA ILE A 101 16.19 19.33 3.35
C ILE A 101 15.11 20.33 3.76
N LYS A 102 15.03 21.46 3.05
CA LYS A 102 13.99 22.46 3.29
C LYS A 102 12.63 21.92 2.81
N GLU A 103 11.56 22.35 3.45
CA GLU A 103 10.20 21.89 3.16
C GLU A 103 9.80 22.18 1.70
N GLU A 104 10.21 23.32 1.14
CA GLU A 104 9.90 23.70 -0.24
C GLU A 104 10.47 22.69 -1.24
N ILE A 105 11.71 22.25 -1.03
CA ILE A 105 12.38 21.27 -1.88
C ILE A 105 11.69 19.90 -1.75
N LEU A 106 11.29 19.51 -0.54
CA LEU A 106 10.55 18.25 -0.32
C LEU A 106 9.21 18.27 -1.05
N ASN A 107 8.49 19.39 -1.01
CA ASN A 107 7.23 19.56 -1.72
C ASN A 107 7.42 19.53 -3.24
N GLU A 108 8.50 20.08 -3.77
CA GLU A 108 8.86 19.96 -5.20
C GLU A 108 9.13 18.50 -5.58
N MET A 109 9.91 17.77 -4.80
CA MET A 109 10.18 16.34 -5.02
C MET A 109 8.89 15.53 -5.02
N LEU A 110 7.97 15.80 -4.08
CA LEU A 110 6.67 15.14 -4.00
C LEU A 110 5.83 15.38 -5.27
N ARG A 111 5.83 16.61 -5.79
CA ARG A 111 5.14 16.93 -7.05
C ARG A 111 5.76 16.21 -8.24
N SER A 112 7.09 16.11 -8.29
CA SER A 112 7.80 15.37 -9.35
C SER A 112 7.45 13.88 -9.32
N LEU A 113 7.42 13.25 -8.14
CA LEU A 113 6.96 11.86 -8.00
C LEU A 113 5.51 11.69 -8.42
N ALA A 114 4.62 12.60 -8.02
CA ALA A 114 3.22 12.58 -8.43
C ALA A 114 3.04 12.73 -9.95
N ASN A 115 3.94 13.44 -10.62
CA ASN A 115 3.91 13.58 -12.07
C ASN A 115 4.19 12.25 -12.79
N ILE A 116 4.99 11.35 -12.20
CA ILE A 116 5.24 10.03 -12.79
C ILE A 116 3.93 9.23 -12.88
N ARG A 117 3.09 9.25 -11.84
CA ARG A 117 1.75 8.61 -11.86
C ARG A 117 0.80 9.23 -12.88
N LYS A 118 0.99 10.52 -13.24
CA LYS A 118 0.20 11.17 -14.29
C LYS A 118 0.62 10.71 -15.69
N THR A 119 1.91 10.45 -15.89
CA THR A 119 2.44 9.98 -17.18
C THR A 119 2.32 8.47 -17.38
N SER A 120 2.12 7.72 -16.29
CA SER A 120 1.91 6.27 -16.26
C SER A 120 0.64 5.94 -15.48
N PRO A 121 -0.56 6.13 -16.09
CA PRO A 121 -1.83 5.97 -15.41
C PRO A 121 -2.06 4.58 -14.80
N GLU A 122 -1.45 3.55 -15.37
CA GLU A 122 -1.44 2.16 -14.90
C GLU A 122 -0.90 2.02 -13.46
N LEU A 123 -0.06 2.95 -13.02
CA LEU A 123 0.44 2.97 -11.65
C LEU A 123 -0.58 3.55 -10.66
N ASN A 124 -1.68 4.15 -11.11
CA ASN A 124 -2.65 4.74 -10.19
C ASN A 124 -3.42 3.64 -9.44
N PRO A 125 -3.61 3.78 -8.13
CA PRO A 125 -4.55 2.94 -7.42
C PRO A 125 -5.95 3.09 -8.02
N LEU A 126 -6.70 1.99 -8.09
CA LEU A 126 -8.10 2.03 -8.51
C LEU A 126 -8.90 3.02 -7.65
N THR A 127 -9.60 3.91 -8.33
CA THR A 127 -10.58 4.83 -7.73
C THR A 127 -11.77 4.05 -7.18
N LEU A 128 -12.57 4.71 -6.34
CA LEU A 128 -13.78 4.09 -5.79
C LEU A 128 -14.76 3.76 -6.91
N GLU A 129 -14.87 4.64 -7.89
CA GLU A 129 -15.74 4.52 -9.06
C GLU A 129 -15.33 3.32 -9.92
N GLU A 130 -14.03 3.20 -10.25
CA GLU A 130 -13.52 2.04 -11.01
C GLU A 130 -13.76 0.72 -10.27
N LYS A 131 -13.55 0.70 -8.95
CA LYS A 131 -13.85 -0.50 -8.15
C LYS A 131 -15.33 -0.87 -8.22
N GLN A 132 -16.23 0.10 -8.14
CA GLN A 132 -17.67 -0.12 -8.24
C GLN A 132 -18.05 -0.67 -9.62
N GLU A 133 -17.46 -0.12 -10.69
CA GLU A 133 -17.68 -0.61 -12.06
C GLU A 133 -17.19 -2.06 -12.23
N ILE A 134 -15.98 -2.37 -11.75
CA ILE A 134 -15.42 -3.73 -11.76
C ILE A 134 -16.33 -4.71 -10.99
N VAL A 135 -16.72 -4.35 -9.76
CA VAL A 135 -17.60 -5.17 -8.92
C VAL A 135 -18.95 -5.40 -9.61
N SER A 136 -19.53 -4.35 -10.20
CA SER A 136 -20.79 -4.44 -10.93
C SER A 136 -20.68 -5.29 -12.20
N ALA A 137 -19.56 -5.21 -12.92
CA ALA A 137 -19.34 -5.94 -14.17
C ALA A 137 -19.15 -7.45 -13.92
N ILE A 138 -18.46 -7.82 -12.84
CA ILE A 138 -18.27 -9.22 -12.44
C ILE A 138 -19.57 -9.81 -11.86
N GLY A 139 -20.41 -9.00 -11.22
CA GLY A 139 -21.75 -9.40 -10.81
C GLY A 139 -21.81 -10.37 -9.62
N LEU A 140 -20.72 -10.50 -8.87
CA LEU A 140 -20.67 -11.28 -7.63
C LEU A 140 -21.20 -10.47 -6.44
N SER A 141 -21.77 -11.16 -5.47
CA SER A 141 -22.22 -10.54 -4.22
C SER A 141 -21.03 -10.12 -3.33
N LYS A 142 -21.30 -9.44 -2.21
CA LYS A 142 -20.27 -9.04 -1.24
C LYS A 142 -19.63 -10.26 -0.59
N GLY A 143 -18.30 -10.26 -0.50
CA GLY A 143 -17.52 -11.29 0.18
C GLY A 143 -16.85 -12.27 -0.77
N HIS A 144 -16.82 -11.97 -2.06
CA HIS A 144 -16.19 -12.80 -3.09
C HIS A 144 -14.80 -12.34 -3.51
N TRP A 145 -14.36 -11.16 -3.06
CA TRP A 145 -13.08 -10.56 -3.43
C TRP A 145 -12.00 -10.88 -2.41
N PHE A 146 -10.85 -11.33 -2.89
CA PHE A 146 -9.71 -11.76 -2.09
C PHE A 146 -8.42 -11.17 -2.65
N LYS A 147 -7.35 -11.27 -1.88
CA LYS A 147 -6.01 -10.90 -2.31
C LYS A 147 -4.97 -11.92 -1.87
N CYS A 148 -3.99 -12.12 -2.74
CA CYS A 148 -2.83 -12.96 -2.44
C CYS A 148 -1.87 -12.24 -1.46
N PRO A 149 -0.80 -12.89 -0.98
CA PRO A 149 0.18 -12.26 -0.08
C PRO A 149 0.84 -10.99 -0.67
N GLN A 150 0.96 -10.91 -2.00
CA GLN A 150 1.48 -9.74 -2.72
C GLN A 150 0.44 -8.61 -2.88
N GLY A 151 -0.82 -8.85 -2.51
CA GLY A 151 -1.89 -7.88 -2.58
C GLY A 151 -2.66 -7.85 -3.90
N HIS A 152 -2.35 -8.72 -4.86
CA HIS A 152 -3.11 -8.83 -6.11
C HIS A 152 -4.53 -9.32 -5.86
N ILE A 153 -5.50 -8.63 -6.47
CA ILE A 153 -6.92 -8.88 -6.28
C ILE A 153 -7.39 -10.02 -7.19
N TYR A 154 -8.12 -10.97 -6.62
CA TYR A 154 -8.84 -12.02 -7.34
C TYR A 154 -10.22 -12.24 -6.73
N CYS A 155 -11.09 -12.97 -7.42
CA CYS A 155 -12.38 -13.37 -6.86
C CYS A 155 -12.53 -14.89 -6.81
N ILE A 156 -13.31 -15.37 -5.85
CA ILE A 156 -13.76 -16.76 -5.76
C ILE A 156 -15.25 -16.77 -6.11
N GLY A 157 -15.60 -17.50 -7.18
CA GLY A 157 -16.99 -17.64 -7.64
C GLY A 157 -17.83 -18.58 -6.77
N GLU A 158 -18.94 -19.07 -7.32
CA GLU A 158 -19.85 -20.03 -6.67
C GLU A 158 -20.35 -19.56 -5.30
N CYS A 159 -20.02 -20.27 -4.23
CA CYS A 159 -20.38 -19.89 -2.86
C CYS A 159 -19.47 -18.79 -2.28
N GLY A 160 -18.41 -18.38 -2.96
CA GLY A 160 -17.44 -17.40 -2.45
C GLY A 160 -16.53 -17.93 -1.34
N GLY A 161 -16.37 -19.26 -1.25
CA GLY A 161 -15.46 -19.92 -0.34
C GLY A 161 -14.39 -20.72 -1.06
N ALA A 162 -13.18 -20.71 -0.51
CA ALA A 162 -12.02 -21.34 -1.11
C ALA A 162 -12.14 -22.87 -1.15
N MET A 163 -12.35 -23.43 -2.34
CA MET A 163 -12.48 -24.87 -2.56
C MET A 163 -11.40 -25.44 -3.48
N GLU A 164 -10.73 -24.58 -4.24
CA GLU A 164 -9.65 -24.93 -5.14
C GLU A 164 -8.44 -24.02 -4.92
N ARG A 165 -7.26 -24.56 -5.19
CA ARG A 165 -6.00 -23.81 -5.20
C ARG A 165 -5.57 -23.53 -6.64
N SER A 166 -5.03 -22.35 -6.86
CA SER A 166 -4.40 -21.97 -8.13
C SER A 166 -3.16 -21.14 -7.86
N LYS A 167 -2.49 -20.68 -8.92
CA LYS A 167 -1.42 -19.69 -8.86
C LYS A 167 -1.88 -18.40 -9.51
N TYR A 168 -1.57 -17.26 -8.89
CA TYR A 168 -1.79 -15.97 -9.52
C TYR A 168 -0.83 -15.81 -10.72
N PRO A 169 -1.29 -15.35 -11.90
CA PRO A 169 -0.46 -15.35 -13.11
C PRO A 169 0.81 -14.50 -13.02
N GLU A 170 0.75 -13.36 -12.32
CA GLU A 170 1.85 -12.39 -12.26
C GLU A 170 2.87 -12.70 -11.16
N CYS A 171 2.42 -12.99 -9.93
CA CYS A 171 3.31 -13.22 -8.79
C CYS A 171 3.53 -14.69 -8.42
N GLU A 172 2.89 -15.62 -9.13
CA GLU A 172 2.92 -17.07 -8.90
C GLU A 172 2.50 -17.55 -7.51
N ALA A 173 2.04 -16.66 -6.64
CA ALA A 173 1.61 -17.00 -5.30
C ALA A 173 0.39 -17.92 -5.34
N VAL A 174 0.35 -18.86 -4.40
CA VAL A 174 -0.79 -19.77 -4.28
C VAL A 174 -2.00 -18.97 -3.79
N ILE A 175 -3.08 -19.04 -4.57
CA ILE A 175 -4.37 -18.40 -4.30
C ILE A 175 -5.47 -19.43 -4.08
N GLY A 176 -6.59 -18.99 -3.49
CA GLY A 176 -7.70 -19.87 -3.15
C GLY A 176 -7.41 -20.67 -1.88
N GLY A 177 -7.73 -21.96 -1.88
CA GLY A 177 -7.67 -22.80 -0.69
C GLY A 177 -8.59 -24.01 -0.79
N GLU A 178 -8.92 -24.63 0.34
CA GLU A 178 -9.72 -25.85 0.38
C GLU A 178 -10.66 -25.87 1.59
N ARG A 179 -11.80 -26.56 1.46
CA ARG A 179 -12.79 -26.72 2.54
C ARG A 179 -13.26 -25.35 3.08
N HIS A 180 -13.43 -24.38 2.19
CA HIS A 180 -13.75 -22.99 2.46
C HIS A 180 -12.72 -22.23 3.30
N MET A 181 -11.52 -22.78 3.46
CA MET A 181 -10.40 -22.13 4.14
C MET A 181 -9.39 -21.66 3.11
N LEU A 182 -9.07 -20.36 3.14
CA LEU A 182 -8.01 -19.78 2.33
C LEU A 182 -6.66 -20.41 2.69
N VAL A 183 -5.78 -20.53 1.70
CA VAL A 183 -4.39 -20.84 1.94
C VAL A 183 -3.73 -19.69 2.73
N GLU A 184 -2.69 -20.00 3.49
CA GLU A 184 -2.02 -19.02 4.34
C GLU A 184 -1.55 -17.78 3.55
N GLY A 185 -1.69 -16.60 4.15
CA GLY A 185 -1.33 -15.31 3.54
C GLY A 185 -2.38 -14.73 2.60
N ASN A 186 -3.38 -15.50 2.17
CA ASN A 186 -4.51 -14.96 1.41
C ASN A 186 -5.53 -14.31 2.35
N THR A 187 -6.11 -13.18 1.93
CA THR A 187 -7.03 -12.41 2.77
C THR A 187 -8.22 -11.88 1.97
N LEU A 188 -9.31 -11.54 2.67
CA LEU A 188 -10.46 -10.87 2.06
C LEU A 188 -10.08 -9.46 1.60
N ALA A 189 -10.45 -9.10 0.38
CA ALA A 189 -10.23 -7.79 -0.20
C ALA A 189 -11.45 -6.88 0.01
N PHE A 190 -11.70 -6.52 1.28
CA PHE A 190 -12.81 -5.65 1.67
C PHE A 190 -12.81 -4.30 0.95
N GLU A 191 -11.64 -3.86 0.45
CA GLU A 191 -11.47 -2.63 -0.30
C GLU A 191 -12.15 -2.63 -1.68
N MET A 192 -12.64 -3.77 -2.17
CA MET A 192 -13.37 -3.88 -3.43
C MET A 192 -14.87 -3.66 -3.25
N ASP A 193 -15.49 -4.33 -2.27
CA ASP A 193 -16.95 -4.43 -2.13
C ASP A 193 -17.48 -4.06 -0.72
N GLY A 194 -16.58 -3.73 0.21
CA GLY A 194 -16.90 -3.42 1.60
C GLY A 194 -17.33 -4.63 2.43
N ALA A 195 -17.04 -5.86 2.01
CA ALA A 195 -17.36 -7.06 2.77
C ALA A 195 -16.48 -7.21 4.02
N HIS A 196 -17.09 -7.67 5.12
CA HIS A 196 -16.36 -8.01 6.33
C HIS A 196 -16.10 -9.51 6.47
N TYR A 197 -16.85 -10.33 5.73
CA TYR A 197 -16.76 -11.78 5.76
C TYR A 197 -16.75 -12.37 4.34
N PRO A 198 -16.08 -13.49 4.11
CA PRO A 198 -16.24 -14.29 2.90
C PRO A 198 -17.70 -14.74 2.70
N ALA A 199 -18.16 -14.86 1.45
CA ALA A 199 -19.57 -15.12 1.15
C ALA A 199 -20.06 -16.57 1.44
N TRP A 200 -19.16 -17.48 1.82
CA TRP A 200 -19.41 -18.93 1.84
C TRP A 200 -20.39 -19.47 2.89
N SER A 201 -21.02 -18.61 3.68
CA SER A 201 -22.15 -19.02 4.53
C SER A 201 -23.28 -17.99 4.49
N GLU A 202 -24.52 -18.46 4.57
CA GLU A 202 -25.69 -17.57 4.66
C GLU A 202 -25.56 -16.57 5.81
N GLN A 203 -24.99 -17.00 6.93
CA GLN A 203 -24.75 -16.14 8.08
C GLN A 203 -23.71 -15.04 7.77
N ALA A 204 -22.65 -15.35 7.04
CA ALA A 204 -21.67 -14.37 6.59
C ALA A 204 -22.25 -13.39 5.57
N ASN A 205 -23.05 -13.90 4.61
CA ASN A 205 -23.77 -13.09 3.64
C ASN A 205 -24.74 -12.12 4.32
N MET A 206 -25.59 -12.61 5.22
CA MET A 206 -26.48 -11.74 6.00
C MET A 206 -25.73 -10.69 6.80
N ARG A 207 -24.56 -11.04 7.38
CA ARG A 207 -23.72 -10.07 8.10
C ARG A 207 -23.08 -9.02 7.19
N ASN A 208 -22.79 -9.35 5.92
CA ASN A 208 -22.26 -8.39 4.95
C ASN A 208 -23.32 -7.38 4.44
N TYR A 209 -24.61 -7.74 4.48
CA TYR A 209 -25.72 -6.89 4.02
C TYR A 209 -26.58 -6.30 5.14
N GLY A 210 -26.43 -6.81 6.38
CA GLY A 210 -27.08 -6.29 7.57
C GLY A 210 -28.56 -6.65 7.70
N PHE A 211 -28.84 -7.72 8.44
CA PHE A 211 -29.82 -7.63 9.53
C PHE A 211 -29.04 -7.89 10.83
N GLN A 212 -28.87 -6.85 11.65
CA GLN A 212 -28.43 -7.00 13.05
C GLN A 212 -29.60 -7.52 13.90
#